data_AF-A0A2D3W801-F1
#
_entry.id   AF-A0A2D3W801-F1
#
_cell.length_a   1.000
_cell.length_b   1.000
_cell.length_c   1.000
_cell.angle_alpha   90.00
_cell.angle_beta   90.00
_cell.angle_gamma   90.00
#
_symmetry.space_group_name_H-M   'P 1'
#
loop_
_entity.id
_entity.type
_entity.pdbx_description
1 polymer ?
#
loop_
_entity_poly.entity_id
_entity_poly.type
_entity_poly.pdbx_seq_one_letter_code
_entity_poly.pdbx_strand_id
1 'polypeptide(L)'
;MKGKIQSIDIDDNIGTLCDSNGNEIPFSLDDCVGFEDTPRILEEVEFGVSGGEIYFVEPANKKQSTPKTIAFEETSITPKEKRKKRDYASDIPLSVSIKDCIDEHFDDVSYSIEEYEASFEEHEELNYALMKRFLNTAYNNLMDMDSSFMDEELVGLHSDLLALDKLYTQLLKKESVPKIAYEKIFLDRQKIYKENKKRLESNSSELFTLESSAKTLYTQIQDIEKRLNDGKSQQISQELEFDLKRYKTYYVDTLHKMGTLKDENIVLKESLSKFESKYEATFLELYEEASKQCFSLLKRQLDGYAYVFDQKMWERAETSSSIIAFFKKAHIEEEFSSKTFLKYFIKTLDKNKMSKELKRLEDLLYYLESRAKKRFLIVEESLSEAENLKHLLRSFDKDFNVESVDKPRSIYYRRDLKIMDFIFIEYGLKNPPLKDFLSMLRVRVKQIGSKAKICVIVKNANKDIISSIKKLGISYIVALQVPEQELEQSLLSIIESI
;
A
#
# COMPACT_ATOMS: atom_id res chain seq x y z
N MET A 1 -3.30 24.21 -28.77
CA MET A 1 -2.25 24.05 -29.81
C MET A 1 -2.55 22.79 -30.61
N LYS A 2 -1.99 22.62 -31.81
CA LYS A 2 -2.19 21.40 -32.64
C LYS A 2 -0.87 20.65 -32.77
N GLY A 3 -0.93 19.32 -32.75
CA GLY A 3 0.25 18.47 -32.85
C GLY A 3 -0.10 17.04 -33.23
N LYS A 4 0.92 16.18 -33.25
CA LYS A 4 0.78 14.75 -33.52
C LYS A 4 1.43 13.93 -32.43
N ILE A 5 0.80 12.84 -32.03
CA ILE A 5 1.42 11.91 -31.07
C ILE A 5 2.55 11.14 -31.77
N GLN A 6 3.71 11.06 -31.13
CA GLN A 6 4.93 10.48 -31.71
C GLN A 6 5.32 9.15 -31.04
N SER A 7 5.10 9.04 -29.73
CA SER A 7 5.30 7.81 -28.97
C SER A 7 4.30 7.72 -27.82
N ILE A 8 4.00 6.49 -27.41
CA ILE A 8 3.15 6.16 -26.26
C ILE A 8 3.78 4.97 -25.56
N ASP A 9 3.97 5.09 -24.25
CA ASP A 9 4.29 4.00 -23.34
C ASP A 9 3.12 3.83 -22.36
N ILE A 10 2.39 2.74 -22.52
CA ILE A 10 1.21 2.45 -21.70
C ILE A 10 1.62 1.99 -20.29
N ASP A 11 2.75 1.29 -20.18
CA ASP A 11 3.19 0.74 -18.89
C ASP A 11 3.69 1.86 -17.96
N ASP A 12 4.32 2.89 -18.53
CA ASP A 12 4.83 4.06 -17.81
C ASP A 12 3.87 5.27 -17.82
N ASN A 13 2.70 5.17 -18.46
CA ASN A 13 1.68 6.23 -18.54
C ASN A 13 2.14 7.55 -19.19
N ILE A 14 3.07 7.46 -20.15
CA ILE A 14 3.72 8.63 -20.78
C ILE A 14 3.56 8.58 -22.29
N GLY A 15 3.29 9.72 -22.91
CA GLY A 15 3.35 9.93 -24.34
C GLY A 15 4.25 11.11 -24.71
N THR A 16 4.68 11.18 -25.96
CA THR A 16 5.35 12.37 -26.51
C THR A 16 4.56 12.87 -27.71
N LEU A 17 4.29 14.17 -27.76
CA LEU A 17 3.68 14.82 -28.92
C LEU A 17 4.68 15.77 -29.59
N CYS A 18 4.51 15.94 -30.89
CA CYS A 18 5.27 16.89 -31.69
C CYS A 18 4.35 18.07 -32.05
N ASP A 19 4.71 19.29 -31.65
CA ASP A 19 3.96 20.50 -31.99
C ASP A 19 4.15 20.90 -33.46
N SER A 20 3.42 21.92 -33.93
CA SER A 20 3.54 22.45 -35.29
C SER A 20 4.91 23.07 -35.63
N ASN A 21 5.76 23.29 -34.62
CA ASN A 21 7.11 23.84 -34.77
C ASN A 21 8.20 22.75 -34.72
N GLY A 22 7.83 21.48 -34.54
CA GLY A 22 8.76 20.36 -34.44
C GLY A 22 9.29 20.09 -33.04
N ASN A 23 8.74 20.73 -32.00
CA ASN A 23 9.16 20.49 -30.62
C ASN A 23 8.47 19.24 -30.07
N GLU A 24 9.27 18.36 -29.48
CA GLU A 24 8.78 17.19 -28.74
C GLU A 24 8.41 17.61 -27.31
N ILE A 25 7.17 17.35 -26.90
CA ILE A 25 6.63 17.71 -25.60
C ILE A 25 6.05 16.44 -24.97
N PRO A 26 6.55 16.02 -23.78
CA PRO A 26 6.00 14.88 -23.07
C PRO A 26 4.64 15.23 -22.46
N PHE A 27 3.74 14.24 -22.40
CA PHE A 27 2.42 14.33 -21.74
C PHE A 27 2.10 13.05 -20.99
N SER A 28 1.22 13.12 -19.98
CA SER A 28 0.68 11.94 -19.32
C SER A 28 -0.53 11.42 -20.10
N LEU A 29 -0.70 10.10 -20.22
CA LEU A 29 -1.93 9.57 -20.85
C LEU A 29 -3.18 9.91 -20.02
N ASP A 30 -3.04 10.25 -18.74
CA ASP A 30 -4.13 10.77 -17.91
C ASP A 30 -4.63 12.16 -18.38
N ASP A 31 -3.80 12.91 -19.12
CA ASP A 31 -4.17 14.20 -19.69
C ASP A 31 -4.97 14.03 -21.00
N CYS A 32 -5.15 12.80 -21.49
CA CYS A 32 -5.92 12.51 -22.70
C CYS A 32 -7.42 12.52 -22.42
N VAL A 33 -8.12 13.54 -22.95
CA VAL A 33 -9.54 13.75 -22.71
C VAL A 33 -10.35 13.56 -24.00
N GLY A 34 -11.34 12.67 -23.96
CA GLY A 34 -12.29 12.47 -25.05
C GLY A 34 -11.79 11.63 -26.22
N PHE A 35 -10.80 10.75 -25.97
CA PHE A 35 -10.54 9.61 -26.82
C PHE A 35 -11.49 8.45 -26.44
N GLU A 36 -11.96 7.68 -27.42
CA GLU A 36 -12.77 6.47 -27.18
C GLU A 36 -11.91 5.29 -26.68
N ASP A 37 -10.64 5.24 -27.14
CA ASP A 37 -9.60 4.27 -26.79
C ASP A 37 -8.28 5.00 -26.46
N THR A 38 -7.22 4.29 -26.10
CA THR A 38 -5.87 4.88 -25.96
C THR A 38 -5.49 5.62 -27.25
N PRO A 39 -4.92 6.85 -27.16
CA PRO A 39 -4.52 7.61 -28.33
C PRO A 39 -3.58 6.82 -29.25
N ARG A 40 -3.57 7.10 -30.55
CA ARG A 40 -2.72 6.37 -31.51
C ARG A 40 -1.50 7.20 -31.92
N ILE A 41 -0.40 6.51 -32.19
CA ILE A 41 0.79 7.14 -32.78
C ILE A 41 0.41 7.73 -34.15
N LEU A 42 0.89 8.96 -34.41
CA LEU A 42 0.56 9.84 -35.54
C LEU A 42 -0.86 10.45 -35.54
N GLU A 43 -1.66 10.25 -34.49
CA GLU A 43 -2.97 10.87 -34.38
C GLU A 43 -2.87 12.39 -34.16
N GLU A 44 -3.73 13.13 -34.86
CA GLU A 44 -3.80 14.60 -34.77
C GLU A 44 -4.61 15.04 -33.55
N VAL A 45 -3.98 15.86 -32.72
CA VAL A 45 -4.52 16.24 -31.42
C VAL A 45 -4.51 17.75 -31.21
N GLU A 46 -5.48 18.23 -30.43
CA GLU A 46 -5.45 19.55 -29.82
C GLU A 46 -5.00 19.43 -28.36
N PHE A 47 -4.09 20.28 -27.92
CA PHE A 47 -3.51 20.20 -26.57
C PHE A 47 -3.28 21.57 -25.93
N GLY A 48 -3.34 21.62 -24.61
CA GLY A 48 -3.07 22.82 -23.80
C GLY A 48 -1.70 22.74 -23.14
N VAL A 49 -0.92 23.81 -23.20
CA VAL A 49 0.37 23.94 -22.49
C VAL A 49 0.29 25.08 -21.49
N SER A 50 0.72 24.85 -20.26
CA SER A 50 0.86 25.86 -19.21
C SER A 50 2.14 25.59 -18.43
N GLY A 51 3.01 26.60 -18.27
CA GLY A 51 4.27 26.43 -17.53
C GLY A 51 5.29 25.47 -18.16
N GLY A 52 5.11 25.07 -19.42
CA GLY A 52 5.97 24.10 -20.11
C GLY A 52 5.46 22.65 -20.03
N GLU A 53 4.36 22.42 -19.32
CA GLU A 53 3.72 21.10 -19.19
C GLU A 53 2.39 21.08 -19.95
N ILE A 54 2.02 19.90 -20.42
CA ILE A 54 0.72 19.65 -21.06
C ILE A 54 -0.32 19.39 -19.97
N TYR A 55 -1.49 20.02 -20.08
CA TYR A 55 -2.59 19.84 -19.12
C TYR A 55 -3.87 19.29 -19.76
N PHE A 56 -3.90 19.11 -21.08
CA PHE A 56 -4.86 18.25 -21.78
C PHE A 56 -4.36 17.91 -23.18
N VAL A 57 -4.81 16.76 -23.71
CA VAL A 57 -4.68 16.31 -25.10
C VAL A 57 -6.05 15.77 -25.54
N GLU A 58 -6.59 16.19 -26.68
CA GLU A 58 -7.85 15.66 -27.23
C GLU A 58 -7.79 15.43 -28.74
N PRO A 59 -8.62 14.56 -29.32
CA PRO A 59 -8.64 14.35 -30.77
C PRO A 59 -9.05 15.61 -31.53
N ALA A 60 -8.28 16.01 -32.55
CA ALA A 60 -8.59 17.20 -33.35
C ALA A 60 -9.90 17.07 -34.16
N ASN A 61 -10.48 15.87 -34.27
CA ASN A 61 -11.65 15.55 -35.08
C ASN A 61 -12.86 15.08 -34.23
N LYS A 62 -13.32 15.86 -33.25
CA LYS A 62 -14.67 15.64 -32.70
C LYS A 62 -15.73 16.15 -33.69
N LYS A 63 -16.39 15.21 -34.39
CA LYS A 63 -17.74 15.47 -34.94
C LYS A 63 -18.68 15.72 -33.76
N GLN A 64 -19.26 16.92 -33.70
CA GLN A 64 -20.30 17.27 -32.74
C GLN A 64 -21.49 16.30 -32.86
N SER A 65 -21.65 15.40 -31.90
CA SER A 65 -22.93 14.74 -31.64
C SER A 65 -23.79 15.69 -30.83
N THR A 66 -24.83 16.22 -31.48
CA THR A 66 -25.87 17.03 -30.84
C THR A 66 -26.74 16.15 -29.94
N PRO A 67 -27.02 16.55 -28.69
CA PRO A 67 -28.10 15.96 -27.92
C PRO A 67 -29.46 16.48 -28.42
N LYS A 68 -30.39 15.55 -28.57
CA LYS A 68 -31.78 15.72 -29.02
C LYS A 68 -32.51 16.88 -28.32
N THR A 69 -33.14 17.71 -29.14
CA THR A 69 -34.12 18.72 -28.77
C THR A 69 -35.33 18.04 -28.08
N ILE A 70 -35.51 18.29 -26.79
CA ILE A 70 -36.80 18.12 -26.12
C ILE A 70 -37.50 19.47 -26.23
N ALA A 71 -38.65 19.46 -26.91
CA ALA A 71 -39.53 20.61 -27.03
C ALA A 71 -40.04 21.03 -25.65
N PHE A 72 -39.90 22.31 -25.32
CA PHE A 72 -40.69 22.97 -24.27
C PHE A 72 -41.34 24.20 -24.87
N GLU A 73 -42.64 24.29 -24.63
CA GLU A 73 -43.58 25.27 -25.14
C GLU A 73 -43.18 26.72 -24.83
N GLU A 74 -43.45 27.58 -25.80
CA GLU A 74 -43.38 29.03 -25.65
C GLU A 74 -44.41 29.51 -24.62
N THR A 75 -43.92 29.95 -23.46
CA THR A 75 -44.66 30.93 -22.64
C THR A 75 -43.89 32.22 -22.58
N SER A 76 -44.41 33.20 -23.33
CA SER A 76 -44.06 34.61 -23.30
C SER A 76 -44.08 35.18 -21.87
N ILE A 77 -42.97 35.78 -21.43
CA ILE A 77 -42.97 36.75 -20.32
C ILE A 77 -42.11 37.96 -20.69
N THR A 78 -42.71 39.11 -20.46
CA THR A 78 -42.33 40.51 -20.69
C THR A 78 -41.08 40.98 -19.93
N PRO A 79 -40.54 42.16 -20.28
CA PRO A 79 -39.18 42.55 -19.93
C PRO A 79 -39.04 43.34 -18.62
N LYS A 80 -37.82 43.23 -18.04
CA LYS A 80 -37.17 44.08 -17.03
C LYS A 80 -37.54 43.84 -15.56
N GLU A 81 -36.79 42.93 -14.93
CA GLU A 81 -36.35 43.15 -13.54
C GLU A 81 -34.87 43.55 -13.50
N LYS A 82 -34.59 44.64 -12.80
CA LYS A 82 -33.24 45.13 -12.49
C LYS A 82 -32.50 44.03 -11.74
N ARG A 83 -31.44 43.47 -12.35
CA ARG A 83 -30.50 42.58 -11.67
C ARG A 83 -29.91 43.30 -10.46
N LYS A 84 -30.31 42.88 -9.25
CA LYS A 84 -29.64 43.21 -8.00
C LYS A 84 -28.18 42.77 -8.11
N LYS A 85 -27.24 43.66 -7.80
CA LYS A 85 -25.83 43.29 -7.53
C LYS A 85 -25.86 42.19 -6.48
N ARG A 86 -25.34 41.00 -6.81
CA ARG A 86 -25.10 39.96 -5.80
C ARG A 86 -23.92 40.46 -4.97
N ASP A 87 -24.15 40.70 -3.69
CA ASP A 87 -23.04 40.82 -2.73
C ASP A 87 -22.36 39.46 -2.69
N TYR A 88 -21.15 39.37 -3.26
CA TYR A 88 -20.29 38.22 -3.06
C TYR A 88 -19.85 38.27 -1.60
N ALA A 89 -20.55 37.54 -0.74
CA ALA A 89 -20.15 37.36 0.65
C ALA A 89 -18.69 36.89 0.68
N SER A 90 -17.83 37.56 1.45
CA SER A 90 -16.38 37.26 1.46
C SER A 90 -16.07 35.85 1.94
N ASP A 91 -16.99 35.25 2.70
CA ASP A 91 -16.78 34.01 3.42
C ASP A 91 -17.68 32.91 2.86
N ILE A 92 -17.05 31.87 2.30
CA ILE A 92 -17.73 30.65 1.84
C ILE A 92 -18.14 29.83 3.07
N PRO A 93 -19.44 29.50 3.26
CA PRO A 93 -19.87 28.65 4.36
C PRO A 93 -19.60 27.17 4.07
N LEU A 94 -19.39 26.39 5.13
CA LEU A 94 -19.28 24.93 5.05
C LEU A 94 -20.62 24.34 4.59
N SER A 95 -20.57 23.49 3.56
CA SER A 95 -21.71 22.68 3.12
C SER A 95 -21.78 21.35 3.87
N VAL A 96 -20.62 20.73 4.08
CA VAL A 96 -20.42 19.47 4.80
C VAL A 96 -19.24 19.64 5.74
N SER A 97 -19.30 19.04 6.93
CA SER A 97 -18.20 19.15 7.90
C SER A 97 -16.98 18.34 7.43
N ILE A 98 -15.79 18.71 7.92
CA ILE A 98 -14.55 17.96 7.66
C ILE A 98 -14.71 16.50 8.09
N LYS A 99 -15.30 16.29 9.27
CA LYS A 99 -15.47 14.96 9.85
C LYS A 99 -16.36 14.08 8.97
N ASP A 100 -17.53 14.57 8.56
CA ASP A 100 -18.44 13.78 7.72
C ASP A 100 -17.80 13.43 6.36
N CYS A 101 -17.00 14.33 5.78
CA CYS A 101 -16.24 14.07 4.55
C CYS A 101 -15.21 12.94 4.73
N ILE A 102 -14.53 12.89 5.88
CA ILE A 102 -13.52 11.88 6.19
C ILE A 102 -14.21 10.54 6.51
N ASP A 103 -15.23 10.57 7.37
CA ASP A 103 -15.99 9.38 7.76
C ASP A 103 -16.58 8.72 6.50
N GLU A 104 -17.28 9.47 5.63
CA GLU A 104 -17.83 8.92 4.36
C GLU A 104 -16.74 8.35 3.44
N HIS A 105 -15.53 8.92 3.43
CA HIS A 105 -14.43 8.42 2.61
C HIS A 105 -13.87 7.07 3.11
N PHE A 106 -13.73 6.95 4.43
CA PHE A 106 -13.19 5.75 5.05
C PHE A 106 -14.26 4.68 5.33
N ASP A 107 -15.54 5.02 5.40
CA ASP A 107 -16.65 4.07 5.55
C ASP A 107 -16.65 3.02 4.44
N ASP A 108 -16.43 3.43 3.18
CA ASP A 108 -16.32 2.51 2.03
C ASP A 108 -15.16 1.50 2.21
N VAL A 109 -14.04 1.98 2.77
CA VAL A 109 -12.84 1.16 3.00
C VAL A 109 -13.04 0.25 4.21
N SER A 110 -13.58 0.78 5.31
CA SER A 110 -13.91 0.02 6.51
C SER A 110 -14.92 -1.08 6.20
N TYR A 111 -15.98 -0.80 5.45
CA TYR A 111 -16.95 -1.82 5.00
C TYR A 111 -16.26 -2.93 4.20
N SER A 112 -15.31 -2.57 3.33
CA SER A 112 -14.54 -3.55 2.56
C SER A 112 -13.59 -4.38 3.44
N ILE A 113 -13.15 -3.86 4.58
CA ILE A 113 -12.32 -4.58 5.56
C ILE A 113 -13.18 -5.49 6.44
N GLU A 114 -14.39 -5.05 6.83
CA GLU A 114 -15.33 -5.80 7.66
C GLU A 114 -15.69 -7.17 7.04
N GLU A 115 -15.75 -7.27 5.72
CA GLU A 115 -15.96 -8.55 5.02
C GLU A 115 -14.89 -9.61 5.33
N TYR A 116 -13.69 -9.17 5.68
CA TYR A 116 -12.54 -10.02 6.03
C TYR A 116 -12.19 -9.91 7.52
N GLU A 117 -13.07 -9.36 8.36
CA GLU A 117 -12.74 -9.18 9.76
C GLU A 117 -12.68 -10.53 10.47
N ALA A 118 -11.45 -10.94 10.78
CA ALA A 118 -11.17 -12.11 11.59
C ALA A 118 -10.47 -11.70 12.89
N SER A 119 -10.70 -12.50 13.93
CA SER A 119 -10.02 -12.37 15.22
C SER A 119 -8.77 -13.25 15.22
N PHE A 120 -7.61 -12.61 15.25
CA PHE A 120 -6.31 -13.26 15.41
C PHE A 120 -5.74 -12.96 16.79
N GLU A 121 -5.15 -13.97 17.42
CA GLU A 121 -4.37 -13.79 18.65
C GLU A 121 -3.07 -13.02 18.37
N GLU A 122 -2.49 -12.35 19.38
CA GLU A 122 -1.28 -11.51 19.19
C GLU A 122 -0.08 -12.26 18.56
N HIS A 123 -0.04 -13.58 18.71
CA HIS A 123 1.02 -14.42 18.15
C HIS A 123 0.72 -15.00 16.76
N GLU A 124 -0.50 -14.84 16.25
CA GLU A 124 -0.97 -15.36 14.94
C GLU A 124 -0.78 -14.32 13.83
N GLU A 125 0.29 -13.54 13.87
CA GLU A 125 0.54 -12.49 12.88
C GLU A 125 1.79 -12.83 12.09
N LEU A 126 1.76 -12.88 10.77
CA LEU A 126 2.93 -13.04 9.91
C LEU A 126 3.07 -11.81 9.01
N ASN A 127 4.21 -11.10 9.05
CA ASN A 127 4.38 -9.86 8.28
C ASN A 127 4.22 -10.14 6.77
N TYR A 128 3.03 -9.83 6.26
CA TYR A 128 2.63 -10.19 4.91
C TYR A 128 3.45 -9.42 3.89
N ALA A 129 3.76 -8.15 4.12
CA ALA A 129 4.57 -7.35 3.20
C ALA A 129 5.97 -7.97 2.96
N LEU A 130 6.57 -8.57 4.00
CA LEU A 130 7.84 -9.30 3.88
C LEU A 130 7.65 -10.69 3.25
N MET A 131 6.58 -11.39 3.62
CA MET A 131 6.33 -12.78 3.23
C MET A 131 5.66 -12.97 1.87
N LYS A 132 4.96 -11.96 1.34
CA LYS A 132 4.10 -12.01 0.15
C LYS A 132 4.75 -12.73 -1.04
N ARG A 133 5.97 -12.31 -1.43
CA ARG A 133 6.66 -12.89 -2.57
C ARG A 133 7.01 -14.36 -2.31
N PHE A 134 7.43 -14.67 -1.08
CA PHE A 134 7.80 -16.01 -0.69
C PHE A 134 6.59 -16.95 -0.60
N LEU A 135 5.51 -16.54 0.07
CA LEU A 135 4.27 -17.31 0.19
C LEU A 135 3.71 -17.68 -1.19
N ASN A 136 3.60 -16.71 -2.10
CA ASN A 136 3.14 -16.97 -3.46
C ASN A 136 4.06 -17.93 -4.22
N THR A 137 5.39 -17.78 -4.04
CA THR A 137 6.36 -18.68 -4.69
C THR A 137 6.27 -20.10 -4.14
N ALA A 138 6.17 -20.25 -2.82
CA ALA A 138 6.03 -21.54 -2.16
C ALA A 138 4.74 -22.23 -2.59
N TYR A 139 3.61 -21.53 -2.52
CA TYR A 139 2.31 -22.01 -2.97
C TYR A 139 2.33 -22.51 -4.41
N ASN A 140 2.86 -21.71 -5.35
CA ASN A 140 2.94 -22.11 -6.75
C ASN A 140 3.86 -23.33 -6.95
N ASN A 141 5.02 -23.36 -6.28
CA ASN A 141 5.93 -24.50 -6.38
C ASN A 141 5.29 -25.80 -5.84
N LEU A 142 4.55 -25.72 -4.73
CA LEU A 142 3.85 -26.88 -4.16
C LEU A 142 2.71 -27.34 -5.08
N MET A 143 1.97 -26.39 -5.68
CA MET A 143 0.92 -26.67 -6.66
C MET A 143 1.47 -27.36 -7.92
N ASP A 144 2.64 -26.93 -8.40
CA ASP A 144 3.32 -27.55 -9.53
C ASP A 144 3.81 -28.97 -9.21
N MET A 145 4.13 -29.25 -7.95
CA MET A 145 4.52 -30.59 -7.49
C MET A 145 3.31 -31.53 -7.38
N ASP A 146 2.21 -31.04 -6.82
CA ASP A 146 0.99 -31.81 -6.64
C ASP A 146 -0.23 -30.91 -6.47
N SER A 147 -1.03 -30.75 -7.52
CA SER A 147 -2.23 -29.92 -7.47
C SER A 147 -3.31 -30.42 -6.51
N SER A 148 -3.26 -31.68 -6.05
CA SER A 148 -4.24 -32.25 -5.13
C SER A 148 -4.06 -31.80 -3.67
N PHE A 149 -2.95 -31.12 -3.34
CA PHE A 149 -2.78 -30.52 -2.02
C PHE A 149 -3.73 -29.33 -1.76
N MET A 150 -4.31 -28.79 -2.84
CA MET A 150 -5.23 -27.67 -2.83
C MET A 150 -6.64 -28.10 -2.46
N ASP A 151 -7.21 -27.52 -1.41
CA ASP A 151 -8.66 -27.55 -1.17
C ASP A 151 -9.29 -26.17 -1.28
N GLU A 152 -10.62 -26.17 -1.18
CA GLU A 152 -11.44 -24.97 -1.19
C GLU A 152 -11.08 -23.99 -0.07
N GLU A 153 -10.68 -24.48 1.12
CA GLU A 153 -10.26 -23.64 2.24
C GLU A 153 -8.95 -22.90 1.93
N LEU A 154 -7.91 -23.61 1.47
CA LEU A 154 -6.62 -23.01 1.15
C LEU A 154 -6.70 -22.05 -0.05
N VAL A 155 -7.50 -22.40 -1.06
CA VAL A 155 -7.77 -21.53 -2.21
C VAL A 155 -8.53 -20.28 -1.78
N GLY A 156 -9.51 -20.41 -0.89
CA GLY A 156 -10.23 -19.28 -0.29
C GLY A 156 -9.30 -18.33 0.44
N LEU A 157 -8.47 -18.85 1.36
CA LEU A 157 -7.47 -18.05 2.09
C LEU A 157 -6.49 -17.32 1.17
N HIS A 158 -6.05 -17.97 0.09
CA HIS A 158 -5.18 -17.33 -0.91
C HIS A 158 -5.89 -16.18 -1.63
N SER A 159 -7.15 -16.39 -2.02
CA SER A 159 -7.98 -15.37 -2.66
C SER A 159 -8.22 -14.17 -1.74
N ASP A 160 -8.55 -14.42 -0.47
CA ASP A 160 -8.79 -13.39 0.54
C ASP A 160 -7.53 -12.55 0.78
N LEU A 161 -6.36 -13.19 0.86
CA LEU A 161 -5.06 -12.50 0.95
C LEU A 161 -4.80 -11.58 -0.24
N LEU A 162 -5.13 -12.02 -1.46
CA LEU A 162 -4.97 -11.20 -2.66
C LEU A 162 -5.97 -10.04 -2.69
N ALA A 163 -7.20 -10.25 -2.21
CA ALA A 163 -8.21 -9.20 -2.09
C ALA A 163 -7.79 -8.12 -1.08
N LEU A 164 -7.36 -8.53 0.11
CA LEU A 164 -6.83 -7.63 1.14
C LEU A 164 -5.58 -6.87 0.66
N ASP A 165 -4.65 -7.54 -0.05
CA ASP A 165 -3.46 -6.90 -0.60
C ASP A 165 -3.80 -5.83 -1.66
N LYS A 166 -4.84 -6.10 -2.46
CA LYS A 166 -5.36 -5.14 -3.43
C LYS A 166 -5.94 -3.92 -2.72
N LEU A 167 -6.73 -4.11 -1.66
CA LEU A 167 -7.26 -3.01 -0.85
C LEU A 167 -6.13 -2.19 -0.21
N TYR A 168 -5.13 -2.85 0.38
CA TYR A 168 -3.95 -2.20 0.95
C TYR A 168 -3.20 -1.35 -0.07
N THR A 169 -2.96 -1.90 -1.27
CA THR A 169 -2.24 -1.21 -2.35
C THR A 169 -3.03 -0.03 -2.89
N GLN A 170 -4.37 -0.15 -2.98
CA GLN A 170 -5.23 0.96 -3.38
C GLN A 170 -5.21 2.10 -2.35
N LEU A 171 -5.23 1.77 -1.07
CA LEU A 171 -5.14 2.75 0.02
C LEU A 171 -3.80 3.48 -0.03
N LEU A 172 -2.67 2.75 -0.14
CA LEU A 172 -1.33 3.34 -0.31
C LEU A 172 -1.24 4.31 -1.50
N LYS A 173 -1.87 3.98 -2.63
CA LYS A 173 -1.88 4.87 -3.80
C LYS A 173 -2.72 6.12 -3.56
N LYS A 174 -3.95 5.97 -3.03
CA LYS A 174 -4.89 7.07 -2.78
C LYS A 174 -4.39 8.04 -1.70
N GLU A 175 -3.70 7.54 -0.69
CA GLU A 175 -3.27 8.32 0.46
C GLU A 175 -1.90 9.01 0.29
N SER A 176 -1.18 8.72 -0.80
CA SER A 176 0.19 9.20 -1.00
C SER A 176 0.34 10.71 -1.21
N VAL A 177 -0.76 11.46 -1.35
CA VAL A 177 -0.72 12.93 -1.50
C VAL A 177 -1.83 13.61 -0.70
N PRO A 178 -1.54 14.09 0.53
CA PRO A 178 -2.54 14.71 1.41
C PRO A 178 -3.25 15.92 0.79
N LYS A 179 -2.55 16.65 -0.10
CA LYS A 179 -3.14 17.77 -0.84
C LYS A 179 -4.21 17.34 -1.86
N ILE A 180 -4.02 16.21 -2.51
CA ILE A 180 -5.02 15.65 -3.44
C ILE A 180 -6.24 15.14 -2.65
N ALA A 181 -6.00 14.53 -1.49
CA ALA A 181 -7.05 14.11 -0.57
C ALA A 181 -7.90 15.32 -0.12
N TYR A 182 -7.26 16.42 0.27
CA TYR A 182 -7.98 17.65 0.64
C TYR A 182 -8.89 18.18 -0.48
N GLU A 183 -8.39 18.18 -1.73
CA GLU A 183 -9.18 18.64 -2.87
C GLU A 183 -10.36 17.69 -3.16
N LYS A 184 -10.10 16.38 -3.29
CA LYS A 184 -11.10 15.40 -3.74
C LYS A 184 -12.11 14.99 -2.67
N ILE A 185 -11.71 14.96 -1.41
CA ILE A 185 -12.54 14.43 -0.32
C ILE A 185 -13.29 15.58 0.36
N PHE A 186 -12.63 16.71 0.55
CA PHE A 186 -13.23 17.85 1.24
C PHE A 186 -13.71 18.92 0.26
N LEU A 187 -12.84 19.56 -0.53
CA LEU A 187 -13.21 20.74 -1.34
C LEU A 187 -14.28 20.42 -2.39
N ASP A 188 -14.22 19.26 -3.04
CA ASP A 188 -15.20 18.83 -4.05
C ASP A 188 -16.62 18.60 -3.49
N ARG A 189 -16.74 18.39 -2.17
CA ARG A 189 -18.02 18.26 -1.45
C ARG A 189 -18.61 19.61 -1.05
N GLN A 190 -17.83 20.70 -1.15
CA GLN A 190 -18.27 22.04 -0.75
C GLN A 190 -19.00 22.73 -1.91
N LYS A 191 -20.33 22.79 -1.84
CA LYS A 191 -21.19 23.26 -2.94
C LYS A 191 -20.86 24.69 -3.40
N ILE A 192 -20.79 25.64 -2.47
CA ILE A 192 -20.55 27.05 -2.80
C ILE A 192 -19.10 27.27 -3.27
N TYR A 193 -18.14 26.56 -2.68
CA TYR A 193 -16.75 26.57 -3.14
C TYR A 193 -16.66 26.12 -4.60
N LYS A 194 -17.31 25.00 -4.96
CA LYS A 194 -17.35 24.47 -6.33
C LYS A 194 -18.05 25.41 -7.31
N GLU A 195 -19.15 26.04 -6.90
CA GLU A 195 -19.84 27.05 -7.70
C GLU A 195 -18.93 28.27 -7.98
N ASN A 196 -18.20 28.74 -6.98
CA ASN A 196 -17.25 29.84 -7.10
C ASN A 196 -16.03 29.48 -7.98
N LYS A 197 -15.48 28.26 -7.83
CA LYS A 197 -14.38 27.74 -8.67
C LYS A 197 -14.82 27.67 -10.15
N LYS A 198 -15.99 27.10 -10.42
CA LYS A 198 -16.57 27.05 -11.78
C LYS A 198 -16.86 28.45 -12.35
N ARG A 199 -17.29 29.40 -11.50
CA ARG A 199 -17.50 30.79 -11.91
C ARG A 199 -16.19 31.46 -12.29
N LEU A 200 -15.13 31.25 -11.53
CA LEU A 200 -13.78 31.76 -11.81
C LEU A 200 -13.25 31.24 -13.17
N GLU A 201 -13.44 29.94 -13.44
CA GLU A 201 -13.08 29.31 -14.72
C GLU A 201 -13.88 29.92 -15.88
N SER A 202 -15.21 30.01 -15.74
CA SER A 202 -16.08 30.62 -16.74
C SER A 202 -15.71 32.07 -17.03
N ASN A 203 -15.38 32.86 -16.00
CA ASN A 203 -14.95 34.24 -16.15
C ASN A 203 -13.61 34.32 -16.90
N SER A 204 -12.70 33.37 -16.66
CA SER A 204 -11.40 33.30 -17.33
C SER A 204 -11.56 32.98 -18.82
N SER A 205 -12.43 32.04 -19.18
CA SER A 205 -12.77 31.76 -20.58
C SER A 205 -13.43 32.97 -21.26
N GLU A 206 -14.36 33.64 -20.57
CA GLU A 206 -15.04 34.83 -21.10
C GLU A 206 -14.06 36.00 -21.30
N LEU A 207 -13.13 36.21 -20.36
CA LEU A 207 -12.06 37.21 -20.49
C LEU A 207 -11.19 36.95 -21.71
N PHE A 208 -10.83 35.70 -21.98
CA PHE A 208 -10.06 35.33 -23.18
C PHE A 208 -10.79 35.72 -24.48
N THR A 209 -12.11 35.46 -24.56
CA THR A 209 -12.92 35.85 -25.72
C THR A 209 -13.05 37.37 -25.85
N LEU A 210 -13.25 38.08 -24.74
CA LEU A 210 -13.35 39.54 -24.73
C LEU A 210 -12.02 40.20 -25.10
N GLU A 211 -10.88 39.64 -24.68
CA GLU A 211 -9.55 40.13 -25.06
C GLU A 211 -9.29 39.99 -26.57
N SER A 212 -9.70 38.86 -27.17
CA SER A 212 -9.65 38.68 -28.63
C SER A 212 -10.55 39.70 -29.34
N SER A 213 -11.78 39.86 -28.86
CA SER A 213 -12.76 40.82 -29.41
C SER A 213 -12.26 42.26 -29.31
N ALA A 214 -11.67 42.65 -28.18
CA ALA A 214 -11.11 43.98 -27.96
C ALA A 214 -9.97 44.27 -28.95
N LYS A 215 -9.08 43.30 -29.21
CA LYS A 215 -8.02 43.43 -30.22
C LYS A 215 -8.59 43.65 -31.62
N THR A 216 -9.58 42.86 -32.02
CA THR A 216 -10.25 43.01 -33.33
C THR A 216 -10.92 44.37 -33.46
N LEU A 217 -11.69 44.79 -32.46
CA LEU A 217 -12.35 46.10 -32.43
C LEU A 217 -11.33 47.24 -32.53
N TYR A 218 -10.20 47.12 -31.82
CA TYR A 218 -9.12 48.10 -31.87
C TYR A 218 -8.51 48.22 -33.28
N THR A 219 -8.23 47.09 -33.94
CA THR A 219 -7.74 47.09 -35.33
C THR A 219 -8.75 47.70 -36.30
N GLN A 220 -10.04 47.40 -36.14
CA GLN A 220 -11.10 47.99 -36.97
C GLN A 220 -11.22 49.50 -36.77
N ILE A 221 -11.11 49.98 -35.53
CA ILE A 221 -11.07 51.42 -35.21
C ILE A 221 -9.89 52.08 -35.94
N GLN A 222 -8.70 51.50 -35.87
CA GLN A 222 -7.51 52.04 -36.53
C GLN A 222 -7.64 52.09 -38.07
N ASP A 223 -8.21 51.04 -38.68
CA ASP A 223 -8.43 51.01 -40.13
C ASP A 223 -9.44 52.07 -40.58
N ILE A 224 -10.55 52.23 -39.85
CA ILE A 224 -11.55 53.25 -40.13
C ILE A 224 -10.96 54.65 -39.95
N GLU A 225 -10.19 54.90 -38.89
CA GLU A 225 -9.51 56.18 -38.66
C GLU A 225 -8.55 56.53 -39.79
N LYS A 226 -7.79 55.55 -40.30
CA LYS A 226 -6.91 55.74 -41.45
C LYS A 226 -7.69 56.10 -42.71
N ARG A 227 -8.77 55.37 -43.02
CA ARG A 227 -9.63 55.62 -44.18
C ARG A 227 -10.34 56.97 -44.12
N LEU A 228 -10.66 57.44 -42.91
CA LEU A 228 -11.24 58.77 -42.67
C LEU A 228 -10.25 59.90 -43.00
N ASN A 229 -8.97 59.69 -42.70
CA ASN A 229 -7.89 60.63 -43.05
C ASN A 229 -7.59 60.67 -44.57
N ASP A 230 -7.86 59.59 -45.29
CA ASP A 230 -7.57 59.45 -46.73
C ASP A 230 -8.74 59.88 -47.65
N GLY A 231 -9.95 60.11 -47.12
CA GLY A 231 -11.20 60.28 -47.87
C GLY A 231 -11.47 61.69 -48.43
N LYS A 232 -12.00 61.78 -49.67
CA LYS A 232 -12.31 63.03 -50.39
C LYS A 232 -13.81 63.33 -50.61
N SER A 233 -14.75 62.49 -50.14
CA SER A 233 -16.20 62.67 -50.37
C SER A 233 -16.99 62.73 -49.07
N GLN A 234 -17.91 63.70 -48.95
CA GLN A 234 -18.68 64.01 -47.75
C GLN A 234 -19.61 62.87 -47.27
N GLN A 235 -20.22 62.11 -48.18
CA GLN A 235 -21.11 60.99 -47.81
C GLN A 235 -20.36 59.79 -47.22
N ILE A 236 -19.23 59.41 -47.84
CA ILE A 236 -18.38 58.31 -47.35
C ILE A 236 -17.79 58.65 -45.97
N SER A 237 -17.45 59.91 -45.72
CA SER A 237 -16.98 60.35 -44.40
C SER A 237 -18.06 60.22 -43.31
N GLN A 238 -19.33 60.50 -43.61
CA GLN A 238 -20.42 60.37 -42.62
C GLN A 238 -20.69 58.92 -42.21
N GLU A 239 -20.66 57.98 -43.16
CA GLU A 239 -20.84 56.54 -42.86
C GLU A 239 -19.66 56.00 -42.03
N LEU A 240 -18.43 56.37 -42.38
CA LEU A 240 -17.23 55.98 -41.63
C LEU A 240 -17.22 56.57 -40.21
N GLU A 241 -17.70 57.81 -40.02
CA GLU A 241 -17.84 58.42 -38.69
C GLU A 241 -18.88 57.68 -37.83
N PHE A 242 -19.99 57.24 -38.43
CA PHE A 242 -21.00 56.46 -37.75
C PHE A 242 -20.45 55.10 -37.28
N ASP A 243 -19.77 54.38 -38.16
CA ASP A 243 -19.14 53.10 -37.84
C ASP A 243 -18.03 53.27 -36.80
N LEU A 244 -17.20 54.31 -36.92
CA LEU A 244 -16.16 54.63 -35.94
C LEU A 244 -16.75 54.82 -34.54
N LYS A 245 -17.83 55.60 -34.43
CA LYS A 245 -18.52 55.82 -33.17
C LYS A 245 -19.06 54.51 -32.60
N ARG A 246 -19.68 53.68 -33.44
CA ARG A 246 -20.22 52.37 -33.06
C ARG A 246 -19.13 51.43 -32.54
N TYR A 247 -18.03 51.27 -33.26
CA TYR A 247 -16.91 50.41 -32.85
C TYR A 247 -16.23 50.92 -31.58
N LYS A 248 -16.07 52.24 -31.41
CA LYS A 248 -15.58 52.83 -30.16
C LYS A 248 -16.50 52.52 -28.98
N THR A 249 -17.81 52.59 -29.16
CA THR A 249 -18.77 52.19 -28.11
C THR A 249 -18.60 50.72 -27.73
N TYR A 250 -18.60 49.80 -28.69
CA TYR A 250 -18.41 48.37 -28.41
C TYR A 250 -17.07 48.08 -27.74
N TYR A 251 -16.01 48.78 -28.13
CA TYR A 251 -14.69 48.64 -27.53
C TYR A 251 -14.72 49.07 -26.05
N VAL A 252 -15.31 50.22 -25.73
CA VAL A 252 -15.45 50.70 -24.35
C VAL A 252 -16.31 49.74 -23.51
N ASP A 253 -17.43 49.26 -24.05
CA ASP A 253 -18.30 48.29 -23.36
C ASP A 253 -17.55 46.97 -23.07
N THR A 254 -16.74 46.51 -24.04
CA THR A 254 -15.89 45.32 -23.90
C THR A 254 -14.86 45.52 -22.78
N LEU A 255 -14.17 46.66 -22.76
CA LEU A 255 -13.21 46.99 -21.71
C LEU A 255 -13.87 47.09 -20.32
N HIS A 256 -15.04 47.71 -20.23
CA HIS A 256 -15.79 47.80 -18.96
C HIS A 256 -16.18 46.41 -18.45
N LYS A 257 -16.67 45.54 -19.34
CA LYS A 257 -17.01 44.15 -18.99
C LYS A 257 -15.78 43.35 -18.54
N MET A 258 -14.66 43.51 -19.24
CA MET A 258 -13.38 42.91 -18.83
C MET A 258 -12.95 43.38 -17.45
N GLY A 259 -13.04 44.69 -17.15
CA GLY A 259 -12.75 45.23 -15.82
C GLY A 259 -13.62 44.59 -14.75
N THR A 260 -14.93 44.52 -14.99
CA THR A 260 -15.89 43.92 -14.05
C THR A 260 -15.56 42.45 -13.75
N LEU A 261 -15.23 41.65 -14.78
CA LEU A 261 -14.86 40.24 -14.60
C LEU A 261 -13.52 40.07 -13.89
N LYS A 262 -12.55 40.97 -14.12
CA LYS A 262 -11.26 40.97 -13.41
C LYS A 262 -11.44 41.27 -11.93
N ASP A 263 -12.26 42.27 -11.59
CA ASP A 263 -12.58 42.60 -10.20
C ASP A 263 -13.31 41.45 -9.50
N GLU A 264 -14.28 40.82 -10.18
CA GLU A 264 -14.97 39.63 -9.67
C GLU A 264 -13.99 38.47 -9.42
N ASN A 265 -13.06 38.22 -10.34
CA ASN A 265 -12.06 37.17 -10.19
C ASN A 265 -11.10 37.40 -9.02
N ILE A 266 -10.75 38.65 -8.70
CA ILE A 266 -9.94 38.98 -7.53
C ILE A 266 -10.68 38.55 -6.25
N VAL A 267 -11.94 38.94 -6.12
CA VAL A 267 -12.77 38.61 -4.95
C VAL A 267 -12.97 37.09 -4.82
N LEU A 268 -13.26 36.40 -5.94
CA LEU A 268 -13.42 34.95 -5.95
C LEU A 268 -12.13 34.23 -5.54
N LYS A 269 -10.97 34.63 -6.08
CA LYS A 269 -9.67 34.03 -5.72
C LYS A 269 -9.34 34.21 -4.24
N GLU A 270 -9.56 35.41 -3.69
CA GLU A 270 -9.34 35.67 -2.28
C GLU A 270 -10.25 34.82 -1.39
N SER A 271 -11.53 34.71 -1.75
CA SER A 271 -12.51 33.92 -0.99
C SER A 271 -12.20 32.42 -1.02
N LEU A 272 -11.85 31.88 -2.20
CA LEU A 272 -11.44 30.48 -2.36
C LEU A 272 -10.17 30.17 -1.55
N SER A 273 -9.13 31.02 -1.66
CA SER A 273 -7.87 30.83 -0.94
C SER A 273 -8.03 30.92 0.58
N LYS A 274 -8.87 31.84 1.08
CA LYS A 274 -9.21 31.93 2.51
C LYS A 274 -9.93 30.68 2.99
N PHE A 275 -10.87 30.17 2.19
CA PHE A 275 -11.60 28.94 2.54
C PHE A 275 -10.66 27.74 2.59
N GLU A 276 -9.81 27.56 1.58
CA GLU A 276 -8.82 26.49 1.52
C GLU A 276 -7.88 26.54 2.73
N SER A 277 -7.27 27.70 3.00
CA SER A 277 -6.29 27.84 4.09
C SER A 277 -6.91 27.66 5.48
N LYS A 278 -8.20 27.96 5.63
CA LYS A 278 -8.91 27.88 6.92
C LYS A 278 -9.11 26.43 7.39
N TYR A 279 -9.31 25.50 6.47
CA TYR A 279 -9.71 24.13 6.78
C TYR A 279 -8.62 23.09 6.47
N GLU A 280 -7.59 23.44 5.71
CA GLU A 280 -6.55 22.50 5.26
C GLU A 280 -5.83 21.83 6.44
N ALA A 281 -5.31 22.59 7.40
CA ALA A 281 -4.56 22.03 8.53
C ALA A 281 -5.40 21.03 9.35
N THR A 282 -6.64 21.40 9.68
CA THR A 282 -7.56 20.54 10.44
C THR A 282 -7.98 19.31 9.65
N PHE A 283 -8.22 19.44 8.34
CA PHE A 283 -8.51 18.29 7.48
C PHE A 283 -7.33 17.32 7.46
N LEU A 284 -6.11 17.83 7.24
CA LEU A 284 -4.91 16.99 7.14
C LEU A 284 -4.63 16.21 8.42
N GLU A 285 -4.80 16.84 9.59
CA GLU A 285 -4.64 16.18 10.89
C GLU A 285 -5.64 15.03 11.08
N LEU A 286 -6.93 15.29 10.86
CA LEU A 286 -7.98 14.28 11.02
C LEU A 286 -7.87 13.17 9.96
N TYR A 287 -7.49 13.53 8.74
CA TYR A 287 -7.31 12.58 7.65
C TYR A 287 -6.13 11.64 7.93
N GLU A 288 -5.01 12.16 8.42
CA GLU A 288 -3.84 11.35 8.78
C GLU A 288 -4.16 10.37 9.93
N GLU A 289 -4.96 10.81 10.91
CA GLU A 289 -5.42 9.94 11.99
C GLU A 289 -6.31 8.79 11.48
N ALA A 290 -7.33 9.11 10.67
CA ALA A 290 -8.23 8.11 10.10
C ALA A 290 -7.50 7.12 9.17
N SER A 291 -6.62 7.63 8.30
CA SER A 291 -5.71 6.85 7.45
C SER A 291 -4.89 5.85 8.27
N LYS A 292 -4.23 6.29 9.34
CA LYS A 292 -3.42 5.41 10.20
C LYS A 292 -4.24 4.31 10.86
N GLN A 293 -5.46 4.63 11.30
CA GLN A 293 -6.37 3.64 11.89
C GLN A 293 -6.80 2.60 10.84
N CYS A 294 -7.17 3.06 9.64
CA CYS A 294 -7.55 2.17 8.54
C CYS A 294 -6.38 1.27 8.11
N PHE A 295 -5.17 1.82 7.98
CA PHE A 295 -3.97 1.05 7.65
C PHE A 295 -3.61 0.04 8.71
N SER A 296 -3.74 0.38 10.00
CA SER A 296 -3.40 -0.54 11.08
C SER A 296 -4.35 -1.74 11.12
N LEU A 297 -5.65 -1.51 10.91
CA LEU A 297 -6.66 -2.55 10.79
C LEU A 297 -6.37 -3.46 9.60
N LEU A 298 -6.16 -2.89 8.41
CA LEU A 298 -5.95 -3.66 7.19
C LEU A 298 -4.64 -4.45 7.25
N LYS A 299 -3.58 -3.86 7.83
CA LYS A 299 -2.33 -4.56 8.07
C LYS A 299 -2.50 -5.73 9.03
N ARG A 300 -3.26 -5.56 10.12
CA ARG A 300 -3.54 -6.64 11.08
C ARG A 300 -4.26 -7.81 10.40
N GLN A 301 -5.28 -7.51 9.59
CA GLN A 301 -5.99 -8.54 8.83
C GLN A 301 -5.06 -9.25 7.85
N LEU A 302 -4.26 -8.51 7.09
CA LEU A 302 -3.25 -9.09 6.19
C LEU A 302 -2.26 -10.00 6.91
N ASP A 303 -1.70 -9.54 8.02
CA ASP A 303 -0.70 -10.30 8.76
C ASP A 303 -1.31 -11.57 9.38
N GLY A 304 -2.54 -11.50 9.88
CA GLY A 304 -3.27 -12.65 10.41
C GLY A 304 -3.64 -13.69 9.35
N TYR A 305 -4.23 -13.27 8.24
CA TYR A 305 -4.53 -14.15 7.11
C TYR A 305 -3.25 -14.79 6.55
N ALA A 306 -2.13 -14.05 6.53
CA ALA A 306 -0.86 -14.58 6.05
C ALA A 306 -0.33 -15.70 6.95
N TYR A 307 -0.53 -15.57 8.27
CA TYR A 307 -0.16 -16.61 9.24
C TYR A 307 -1.00 -17.87 9.03
N VAL A 308 -2.33 -17.73 8.99
CA VAL A 308 -3.25 -18.88 8.82
C VAL A 308 -3.02 -19.57 7.47
N PHE A 309 -2.84 -18.79 6.40
CA PHE A 309 -2.52 -19.31 5.09
C PHE A 309 -1.20 -20.09 5.08
N ASP A 310 -0.13 -19.54 5.67
CA ASP A 310 1.15 -20.22 5.77
C ASP A 310 1.01 -21.57 6.49
N GLN A 311 0.37 -21.56 7.65
CA GLN A 311 0.17 -22.77 8.46
C GLN A 311 -0.61 -23.84 7.67
N LYS A 312 -1.76 -23.47 7.09
CA LYS A 312 -2.62 -24.40 6.34
C LYS A 312 -1.92 -24.93 5.10
N MET A 313 -1.18 -24.08 4.38
CA MET A 313 -0.40 -24.48 3.20
C MET A 313 0.59 -25.60 3.56
N TRP A 314 1.35 -25.43 4.65
CA TRP A 314 2.34 -26.43 5.05
C TRP A 314 1.72 -27.70 5.65
N GLU A 315 0.65 -27.57 6.43
CA GLU A 315 -0.12 -28.73 6.92
C GLU A 315 -0.64 -29.61 5.78
N ARG A 316 -1.12 -29.01 4.69
CA ARG A 316 -1.57 -29.76 3.52
C ARG A 316 -0.40 -30.33 2.73
N ALA A 317 0.69 -29.60 2.60
CA ALA A 317 1.92 -30.08 1.97
C ALA A 317 2.45 -31.36 2.65
N GLU A 318 2.35 -31.46 3.97
CA GLU A 318 2.73 -32.66 4.75
C GLU A 318 1.92 -33.91 4.42
N THR A 319 0.72 -33.75 3.88
CA THR A 319 -0.15 -34.89 3.51
C THR A 319 0.08 -35.40 2.09
N SER A 320 0.73 -34.61 1.23
CA SER A 320 0.98 -34.98 -0.17
C SER A 320 2.17 -35.92 -0.30
N SER A 321 1.94 -37.12 -0.83
CA SER A 321 3.01 -38.09 -1.08
C SER A 321 4.08 -37.56 -2.04
N SER A 322 3.69 -36.76 -3.02
CA SER A 322 4.59 -36.19 -4.03
C SER A 322 5.49 -35.12 -3.43
N ILE A 323 4.91 -34.23 -2.62
CA ILE A 323 5.66 -33.17 -1.92
C ILE A 323 6.60 -33.79 -0.87
N ILE A 324 6.14 -34.79 -0.12
CA ILE A 324 7.00 -35.53 0.82
C ILE A 324 8.18 -36.20 0.11
N ALA A 325 7.94 -36.84 -1.04
CA ALA A 325 9.00 -37.47 -1.82
C ALA A 325 10.02 -36.45 -2.33
N PHE A 326 9.58 -35.25 -2.72
CA PHE A 326 10.46 -34.15 -3.11
C PHE A 326 11.37 -33.71 -1.94
N PHE A 327 10.80 -33.46 -0.76
CA PHE A 327 11.56 -33.06 0.43
C PHE A 327 12.58 -34.14 0.85
N LYS A 328 12.19 -35.42 0.82
CA LYS A 328 13.10 -36.55 1.08
C LYS A 328 14.25 -36.60 0.08
N LYS A 329 13.98 -36.42 -1.22
CA LYS A 329 15.01 -36.40 -2.27
C LYS A 329 15.98 -35.23 -2.09
N ALA A 330 15.48 -34.10 -1.61
CA ALA A 330 16.28 -32.92 -1.28
C ALA A 330 17.06 -33.05 0.06
N HIS A 331 16.97 -34.20 0.75
CA HIS A 331 17.59 -34.45 2.06
C HIS A 331 17.17 -33.39 3.09
N ILE A 332 15.88 -33.03 3.06
CA ILE A 332 15.24 -32.16 4.04
C ILE A 332 14.68 -33.07 5.15
N GLU A 333 15.36 -33.08 6.30
CA GLU A 333 14.98 -33.85 7.50
C GLU A 333 14.22 -32.99 8.52
N GLU A 334 14.07 -31.69 8.25
CA GLU A 334 13.30 -30.75 9.07
C GLU A 334 11.80 -30.77 8.69
N GLU A 335 10.96 -30.14 9.51
CA GLU A 335 9.51 -30.04 9.31
C GLU A 335 9.12 -29.17 8.12
N PHE A 336 7.91 -29.39 7.60
CA PHE A 336 7.38 -28.59 6.51
C PHE A 336 6.95 -27.24 7.07
N SER A 337 7.70 -26.21 6.72
CA SER A 337 7.43 -24.84 7.15
C SER A 337 8.07 -23.86 6.20
N SER A 338 7.59 -22.61 6.23
CA SER A 338 8.16 -21.51 5.47
C SER A 338 9.64 -21.30 5.77
N LYS A 339 10.02 -21.41 7.05
CA LYS A 339 11.40 -21.33 7.52
C LYS A 339 12.27 -22.41 6.89
N THR A 340 11.84 -23.67 6.96
CA THR A 340 12.60 -24.80 6.43
C THR A 340 12.71 -24.69 4.91
N PHE A 341 11.60 -24.48 4.21
CA PHE A 341 11.62 -24.35 2.76
C PHE A 341 12.53 -23.19 2.30
N LEU A 342 12.47 -22.03 2.96
CA LEU A 342 13.33 -20.89 2.68
C LEU A 342 14.82 -21.20 2.92
N LYS A 343 15.13 -21.82 4.06
CA LYS A 343 16.51 -22.21 4.42
C LYS A 343 17.12 -23.13 3.37
N TYR A 344 16.36 -24.08 2.84
CA TYR A 344 16.84 -24.96 1.77
C TYR A 344 16.87 -24.27 0.41
N PHE A 345 15.88 -23.45 0.09
CA PHE A 345 15.88 -22.63 -1.12
C PHE A 345 17.15 -21.77 -1.21
N ILE A 346 17.49 -21.05 -0.14
CA ILE A 346 18.71 -20.22 -0.06
C ILE A 346 19.98 -21.06 -0.27
N LYS A 347 20.07 -22.28 0.29
CA LYS A 347 21.23 -23.17 0.09
C LYS A 347 21.44 -23.58 -1.36
N THR A 348 20.38 -23.62 -2.16
CA THR A 348 20.45 -23.98 -3.59
C THR A 348 20.82 -22.81 -4.52
N LEU A 349 20.85 -21.58 -4.00
CA LEU A 349 21.16 -20.38 -4.80
C LEU A 349 22.67 -20.18 -5.00
N ASP A 350 23.05 -19.70 -6.19
CA ASP A 350 24.43 -19.32 -6.49
C ASP A 350 24.81 -18.00 -5.81
N LYS A 351 25.66 -18.10 -4.78
CA LYS A 351 26.13 -16.98 -3.96
C LYS A 351 26.85 -15.88 -4.77
N ASN A 352 27.33 -16.19 -5.97
CA ASN A 352 28.10 -15.26 -6.80
C ASN A 352 27.25 -14.36 -7.71
N LYS A 353 25.92 -14.59 -7.82
CA LYS A 353 25.07 -13.90 -8.80
C LYS A 353 23.99 -12.96 -8.24
N MET A 354 23.69 -12.99 -6.93
CA MET A 354 22.40 -12.45 -6.42
C MET A 354 22.52 -11.65 -5.10
N SER A 355 23.47 -10.72 -4.96
CA SER A 355 23.77 -10.12 -3.63
C SER A 355 22.59 -9.40 -2.95
N LYS A 356 21.72 -8.70 -3.68
CA LYS A 356 20.59 -7.95 -3.09
C LYS A 356 19.40 -8.84 -2.75
N GLU A 357 19.04 -9.77 -3.62
CA GLU A 357 17.89 -10.65 -3.42
C GLU A 357 18.21 -11.76 -2.42
N LEU A 358 19.42 -12.32 -2.48
CA LEU A 358 19.92 -13.24 -1.46
C LEU A 358 19.88 -12.60 -0.08
N LYS A 359 20.33 -11.35 0.04
CA LYS A 359 20.27 -10.61 1.30
C LYS A 359 18.82 -10.44 1.80
N ARG A 360 17.87 -10.12 0.92
CA ARG A 360 16.44 -10.06 1.30
C ARG A 360 15.90 -11.40 1.80
N LEU A 361 16.29 -12.51 1.18
CA LEU A 361 15.90 -13.85 1.60
C LEU A 361 16.57 -14.23 2.93
N GLU A 362 17.83 -13.85 3.14
CA GLU A 362 18.54 -14.02 4.42
C GLU A 362 17.89 -13.19 5.54
N ASP A 363 17.51 -11.93 5.26
CA ASP A 363 16.78 -11.07 6.19
C ASP A 363 15.40 -11.68 6.52
N LEU A 364 14.70 -12.26 5.54
CA LEU A 364 13.44 -12.97 5.74
C LEU A 364 13.63 -14.24 6.57
N LEU A 365 14.68 -15.00 6.32
CA LEU A 365 15.01 -16.19 7.12
C LEU A 365 15.30 -15.80 8.57
N TYR A 366 16.08 -14.73 8.79
CA TYR A 366 16.34 -14.20 10.11
C TYR A 366 15.05 -13.78 10.82
N TYR A 367 14.14 -13.12 10.11
CA TYR A 367 12.82 -12.78 10.63
C TYR A 367 12.05 -14.02 11.07
N LEU A 368 11.93 -15.04 10.21
CA LEU A 368 11.24 -16.30 10.55
C LEU A 368 11.90 -17.03 11.72
N GLU A 369 13.23 -17.04 11.80
CA GLU A 369 13.96 -17.62 12.93
C GLU A 369 13.76 -16.83 14.23
N SER A 370 13.67 -15.50 14.16
CA SER A 370 13.47 -14.63 15.33
C SER A 370 12.10 -14.79 15.98
N ARG A 371 11.11 -15.27 15.23
CA ARG A 371 9.74 -15.52 15.69
C ARG A 371 9.58 -16.79 16.50
N ALA A 372 10.59 -17.66 16.57
CA ALA A 372 10.50 -18.88 17.34
C ALA A 372 10.13 -18.55 18.79
N LYS A 373 8.91 -18.94 19.20
CA LYS A 373 8.33 -18.53 20.50
C LYS A 373 9.22 -18.95 21.67
N LYS A 374 9.80 -20.16 21.58
CA LYS A 374 10.75 -20.72 22.55
C LYS A 374 11.83 -21.52 21.84
N ARG A 375 13.06 -21.44 22.33
CA ARG A 375 14.24 -22.14 21.79
C ARG A 375 14.77 -23.19 22.76
N PHE A 376 14.92 -24.40 22.25
CA PHE A 376 15.26 -25.59 23.00
C PHE A 376 16.56 -26.20 22.46
N LEU A 377 17.47 -26.50 23.39
CA LEU A 377 18.66 -27.29 23.09
C LEU A 377 18.57 -28.63 23.82
N ILE A 378 18.59 -29.73 23.07
CA ILE A 378 18.64 -31.09 23.59
C ILE A 378 20.09 -31.58 23.55
N VAL A 379 20.60 -32.01 24.69
CA VAL A 379 21.94 -32.57 24.87
C VAL A 379 21.79 -34.06 25.19
N GLU A 380 21.96 -34.89 24.17
CA GLU A 380 21.64 -36.31 24.21
C GLU A 380 22.63 -37.04 23.30
N GLU A 381 23.33 -38.05 23.83
CA GLU A 381 24.32 -38.83 23.06
C GLU A 381 23.65 -39.75 22.04
N SER A 382 22.36 -40.07 22.24
CA SER A 382 21.56 -40.94 21.38
C SER A 382 20.70 -40.18 20.37
N LEU A 383 21.03 -40.28 19.08
CA LEU A 383 20.29 -39.60 18.01
C LEU A 383 18.80 -39.95 17.98
N SER A 384 18.44 -41.23 18.21
CA SER A 384 17.04 -41.66 18.17
C SER A 384 16.20 -41.01 19.28
N GLU A 385 16.77 -40.85 20.47
CA GLU A 385 16.04 -40.27 21.61
C GLU A 385 15.97 -38.75 21.50
N ALA A 386 17.03 -38.13 20.97
CA ALA A 386 17.02 -36.72 20.64
C ALA A 386 15.91 -36.37 19.64
N GLU A 387 15.74 -37.16 18.57
CA GLU A 387 14.67 -36.94 17.59
C GLU A 387 13.28 -37.20 18.19
N ASN A 388 13.10 -38.23 19.02
CA ASN A 388 11.81 -38.47 19.69
C ASN A 388 11.38 -37.28 20.56
N LEU A 389 12.29 -36.74 21.38
CA LEU A 389 11.97 -35.58 22.22
C LEU A 389 11.76 -34.32 21.38
N LYS A 390 12.50 -34.18 20.28
CA LYS A 390 12.35 -33.06 19.35
C LYS A 390 10.98 -33.06 18.68
N HIS A 391 10.49 -34.23 18.24
CA HIS A 391 9.14 -34.38 17.72
C HIS A 391 8.09 -34.05 18.79
N LEU A 392 8.26 -34.52 20.02
CA LEU A 392 7.33 -34.24 21.11
C LEU A 392 7.29 -32.76 21.51
N LEU A 393 8.43 -32.07 21.56
CA LEU A 393 8.43 -30.64 21.86
C LEU A 393 7.71 -29.85 20.77
N ARG A 394 7.91 -30.22 19.51
CA ARG A 394 7.30 -29.53 18.37
C ARG A 394 5.82 -29.88 18.15
N SER A 395 5.35 -31.00 18.71
CA SER A 395 3.91 -31.30 18.71
C SER A 395 3.12 -30.36 19.65
N PHE A 396 3.77 -29.74 20.65
CA PHE A 396 3.12 -28.70 21.46
C PHE A 396 2.98 -27.37 20.73
N ASP A 397 4.02 -26.98 20.00
CA ASP A 397 4.01 -25.76 19.19
C ASP A 397 5.03 -25.87 18.06
N LYS A 398 4.55 -25.72 16.81
CA LYS A 398 5.35 -25.81 15.59
C LYS A 398 6.37 -24.67 15.48
N ASP A 399 6.15 -23.56 16.17
CA ASP A 399 7.06 -22.42 16.20
C ASP A 399 8.24 -22.62 17.17
N PHE A 400 8.28 -23.72 17.93
CA PHE A 400 9.42 -24.05 18.77
C PHE A 400 10.66 -24.37 17.94
N ASN A 401 11.75 -23.64 18.21
CA ASN A 401 13.04 -23.97 17.61
C ASN A 401 13.74 -25.00 18.50
N VAL A 402 13.71 -26.26 18.07
CA VAL A 402 14.33 -27.38 18.79
C VAL A 402 15.55 -27.88 18.02
N GLU A 403 16.70 -27.82 18.68
CA GLU A 403 17.99 -28.30 18.19
C GLU A 403 18.55 -29.40 19.11
N SER A 404 19.29 -30.35 18.55
CA SER A 404 19.94 -31.42 19.29
C SER A 404 21.45 -31.43 19.08
N VAL A 405 22.20 -31.87 20.09
CA VAL A 405 23.66 -32.02 20.05
C VAL A 405 24.07 -33.34 20.68
N ASP A 406 24.78 -34.15 19.91
CA ASP A 406 25.31 -35.47 20.28
C ASP A 406 26.64 -35.42 21.05
N LYS A 407 27.32 -34.28 21.00
CA LYS A 407 28.64 -34.06 21.61
C LYS A 407 28.55 -32.98 22.69
N PRO A 408 28.29 -33.33 23.96
CA PRO A 408 28.08 -32.36 25.04
C PRO A 408 29.21 -31.32 25.16
N ARG A 409 30.47 -31.71 24.97
CA ARG A 409 31.61 -30.79 25.06
C ARG A 409 31.59 -29.65 24.03
N SER A 410 30.95 -29.86 22.88
CA SER A 410 30.87 -28.83 21.83
C SER A 410 30.07 -27.59 22.27
N ILE A 411 29.16 -27.78 23.23
CA ILE A 411 28.28 -26.74 23.78
C ILE A 411 29.08 -25.62 24.44
N TYR A 412 30.26 -25.92 24.98
CA TYR A 412 31.13 -24.90 25.58
C TYR A 412 31.49 -23.77 24.59
N TYR A 413 31.57 -24.08 23.30
CA TYR A 413 31.97 -23.12 22.25
C TYR A 413 30.79 -22.40 21.59
N ARG A 414 29.54 -22.81 21.88
CA ARG A 414 28.33 -22.20 21.33
C ARG A 414 28.13 -20.78 21.87
N ARG A 415 27.76 -19.83 21.00
CA ARG A 415 27.47 -18.41 21.35
C ARG A 415 25.97 -18.15 21.44
N ASP A 416 25.23 -18.87 20.65
CA ASP A 416 23.77 -18.89 20.55
C ASP A 416 23.07 -19.46 21.80
N LEU A 417 23.81 -20.04 22.75
CA LEU A 417 23.28 -20.35 24.09
C LEU A 417 22.65 -19.15 24.81
N LYS A 418 23.01 -17.92 24.41
CA LYS A 418 22.44 -16.68 24.96
C LYS A 418 20.94 -16.53 24.65
N ILE A 419 20.49 -17.04 23.51
CA ILE A 419 19.12 -16.90 23.03
C ILE A 419 18.27 -18.14 23.30
N MET A 420 18.82 -19.17 23.97
CA MET A 420 18.09 -20.38 24.33
C MET A 420 17.21 -20.14 25.57
N ASP A 421 16.00 -20.68 25.55
CA ASP A 421 15.05 -20.63 26.67
C ASP A 421 15.21 -21.85 27.57
N PHE A 422 15.43 -23.02 26.96
CA PHE A 422 15.57 -24.29 27.66
C PHE A 422 16.77 -25.09 27.15
N ILE A 423 17.47 -25.76 28.08
CA ILE A 423 18.51 -26.73 27.78
C ILE A 423 18.14 -28.03 28.48
N PHE A 424 17.73 -29.02 27.69
CA PHE A 424 17.44 -30.37 28.14
C PHE A 424 18.69 -31.24 28.07
N ILE A 425 19.02 -31.93 29.16
CA ILE A 425 20.26 -32.70 29.29
C ILE A 425 19.94 -34.12 29.76
N GLU A 426 20.42 -35.12 29.05
CA GLU A 426 20.29 -36.51 29.48
C GLU A 426 21.00 -36.75 30.84
N TYR A 427 20.35 -37.47 31.76
CA TYR A 427 20.99 -37.89 33.00
C TYR A 427 22.15 -38.87 32.78
N GLY A 428 22.03 -39.71 31.74
CA GLY A 428 22.93 -40.81 31.40
C GLY A 428 24.21 -40.43 30.66
N LEU A 429 24.51 -39.14 30.49
CA LEU A 429 25.69 -38.68 29.75
C LEU A 429 26.97 -39.37 30.22
N LYS A 430 27.74 -39.92 29.27
CA LYS A 430 28.97 -40.66 29.56
C LYS A 430 30.18 -39.74 29.49
N ASN A 431 30.22 -38.81 28.53
CA ASN A 431 31.40 -37.97 28.33
C ASN A 431 31.07 -36.50 27.97
N PRO A 432 31.06 -35.58 28.95
CA PRO A 432 31.37 -35.77 30.36
C PRO A 432 30.15 -36.29 31.16
N PRO A 433 30.36 -36.91 32.33
CA PRO A 433 29.28 -37.22 33.26
C PRO A 433 28.46 -35.99 33.62
N LEU A 434 27.16 -36.15 33.86
CA LEU A 434 26.21 -35.04 34.09
C LEU A 434 26.72 -33.98 35.07
N LYS A 435 27.28 -34.39 36.21
CA LYS A 435 27.79 -33.47 37.23
C LYS A 435 28.88 -32.55 36.70
N ASP A 436 29.83 -33.13 35.97
CA ASP A 436 30.96 -32.40 35.40
C ASP A 436 30.47 -31.51 34.25
N PHE A 437 29.58 -32.03 33.41
CA PHE A 437 28.96 -31.24 32.33
C PHE A 437 28.19 -30.03 32.87
N LEU A 438 27.35 -30.21 33.89
CA LEU A 438 26.61 -29.12 34.53
C LEU A 438 27.54 -28.05 35.11
N SER A 439 28.67 -28.45 35.69
CA SER A 439 29.66 -27.51 36.20
C SER A 439 30.22 -26.62 35.09
N MET A 440 30.57 -27.21 33.94
CA MET A 440 31.06 -26.50 32.76
C MET A 440 29.97 -25.60 32.15
N LEU A 441 28.76 -26.14 32.00
CA LEU A 441 27.64 -25.43 31.40
C LEU A 441 27.24 -24.20 32.22
N ARG A 442 27.18 -24.30 33.54
CA ARG A 442 26.84 -23.16 34.41
C ARG A 442 27.83 -22.01 34.31
N VAL A 443 29.12 -22.32 34.25
CA VAL A 443 30.17 -21.31 34.04
C VAL A 443 29.92 -20.63 32.69
N ARG A 444 29.67 -21.40 31.63
CA ARG A 444 29.45 -20.86 30.30
C ARG A 444 28.19 -20.00 30.20
N VAL A 445 27.05 -20.49 30.69
CA VAL A 445 25.75 -19.79 30.73
C VAL A 445 25.89 -18.46 31.47
N LYS A 446 26.61 -18.44 32.60
CA LYS A 446 26.88 -17.21 33.35
C LYS A 446 27.77 -16.23 32.58
N GLN A 447 28.84 -16.71 31.93
CA GLN A 447 29.75 -15.86 31.16
C GLN A 447 29.07 -15.14 29.99
N ILE A 448 28.13 -15.80 29.32
CA ILE A 448 27.41 -15.24 28.17
C ILE A 448 26.11 -14.51 28.55
N GLY A 449 25.74 -14.52 29.84
CA GLY A 449 24.50 -13.92 30.33
C GLY A 449 23.24 -14.62 29.83
N SER A 450 23.28 -15.94 29.62
CA SER A 450 22.10 -16.72 29.22
C SER A 450 21.13 -16.89 30.40
N LYS A 451 19.83 -16.79 30.12
CA LYS A 451 18.74 -17.01 31.08
C LYS A 451 18.11 -18.41 30.93
N ALA A 452 18.70 -19.27 30.11
CA ALA A 452 18.14 -20.58 29.80
C ALA A 452 17.89 -21.43 31.06
N LYS A 453 16.71 -22.05 31.14
CA LYS A 453 16.37 -23.02 32.18
C LYS A 453 17.02 -24.36 31.85
N ILE A 454 17.79 -24.88 32.80
CA ILE A 454 18.44 -26.18 32.66
C ILE A 454 17.50 -27.26 33.19
N CYS A 455 17.18 -28.21 32.33
CA CYS A 455 16.30 -29.34 32.59
C CYS A 455 17.08 -30.66 32.44
N VAL A 456 16.81 -31.64 33.28
CA VAL A 456 17.44 -32.97 33.18
C VAL A 456 16.39 -34.01 32.80
N ILE A 457 16.71 -34.78 31.76
CA ILE A 457 15.88 -35.87 31.25
C ILE A 457 16.35 -37.18 31.87
N VAL A 458 15.42 -37.99 32.37
CA VAL A 458 15.69 -39.28 33.01
C VAL A 458 14.85 -40.36 32.35
N LYS A 459 15.50 -41.41 31.84
CA LYS A 459 14.80 -42.56 31.25
C LYS A 459 14.07 -43.37 32.33
N ASN A 460 14.79 -43.81 33.35
CA ASN A 460 14.24 -44.62 34.44
C ASN A 460 14.25 -43.80 35.74
N ALA A 461 13.21 -43.00 35.95
CA ALA A 461 13.12 -42.15 37.13
C ALA A 461 12.87 -42.98 38.40
N ASN A 462 13.73 -42.82 39.41
CA ASN A 462 13.51 -43.34 40.76
C ASN A 462 13.83 -42.25 41.80
N LYS A 463 13.41 -42.47 43.06
CA LYS A 463 13.57 -41.46 44.13
C LYS A 463 15.03 -41.07 44.37
N ASP A 464 15.97 -42.00 44.22
CA ASP A 464 17.39 -41.77 44.45
C ASP A 464 18.02 -40.91 43.33
N ILE A 465 17.67 -41.18 42.07
CA ILE A 465 18.09 -40.40 40.90
C ILE A 465 17.49 -39.00 40.96
N ILE A 466 16.20 -38.87 41.26
CA ILE A 466 15.57 -37.55 41.40
C ILE A 466 16.23 -36.75 42.54
N SER A 467 16.53 -37.40 43.67
CA SER A 467 17.24 -36.77 44.79
C SER A 467 18.66 -36.35 44.41
N SER A 468 19.39 -37.17 43.64
CA SER A 468 20.75 -36.84 43.19
C SER A 468 20.74 -35.62 42.25
N ILE A 469 19.79 -35.55 41.31
CA ILE A 469 19.63 -34.42 40.39
C ILE A 469 19.25 -33.14 41.15
N LYS A 470 18.32 -33.23 42.11
CA LYS A 470 17.93 -32.08 42.96
C LYS A 470 19.11 -31.56 43.78
N LYS A 471 19.97 -32.44 44.32
CA LYS A 471 21.20 -32.05 45.01
C LYS A 471 22.19 -31.31 44.11
N LEU A 472 22.13 -31.53 42.80
CA LEU A 472 22.91 -30.75 41.83
C LEU A 472 22.33 -29.36 41.59
N GLY A 473 21.18 -29.01 42.16
CA GLY A 473 20.53 -27.69 41.99
C GLY A 473 19.72 -27.58 40.70
N ILE A 474 19.17 -28.69 40.21
CA ILE A 474 18.26 -28.72 39.06
C ILE A 474 16.83 -28.82 39.58
N SER A 475 15.99 -27.88 39.16
CA SER A 475 14.58 -27.80 39.56
C SER A 475 13.63 -28.50 38.59
N TYR A 476 14.02 -28.60 37.31
CA TYR A 476 13.20 -29.15 36.23
C TYR A 476 13.72 -30.52 35.81
N ILE A 477 12.92 -31.55 36.04
CA ILE A 477 13.27 -32.95 35.77
C ILE A 477 12.14 -33.58 34.96
N VAL A 478 12.48 -34.21 33.84
CA VAL A 478 11.52 -34.89 32.95
C VAL A 478 11.79 -36.39 32.99
N ALA A 479 10.77 -37.18 33.29
CA ALA A 479 10.85 -38.64 33.25
C ALA A 479 10.28 -39.16 31.92
N LEU A 480 11.04 -39.89 31.11
CA LEU A 480 10.59 -40.37 29.79
C LEU A 480 9.76 -41.66 29.85
N GLN A 481 9.96 -42.51 30.85
CA GLN A 481 9.19 -43.75 31.03
C GLN A 481 7.98 -43.54 31.95
N VAL A 482 7.12 -42.60 31.56
CA VAL A 482 5.79 -42.38 32.15
C VAL A 482 4.75 -42.48 31.03
N PRO A 483 3.45 -42.67 31.34
CA PRO A 483 2.40 -42.57 30.33
C PRO A 483 2.51 -41.27 29.53
N GLU A 484 2.25 -41.32 28.22
CA GLU A 484 2.43 -40.20 27.29
C GLU A 484 1.76 -38.91 27.77
N GLN A 485 0.53 -39.01 28.28
CA GLN A 485 -0.19 -37.87 28.87
C GLN A 485 0.52 -37.22 30.07
N GLU A 486 1.18 -38.02 30.91
CA GLU A 486 1.93 -37.52 32.07
C GLU A 486 3.23 -36.84 31.63
N LEU A 487 3.89 -37.40 30.60
CA LEU A 487 5.07 -36.80 29.99
C LEU A 487 4.74 -35.45 29.35
N GLU A 488 3.63 -35.37 28.61
CA GLU A 488 3.15 -34.15 27.99
C GLU A 488 2.85 -33.06 29.01
N GLN A 489 2.09 -33.38 30.06
CA GLN A 489 1.79 -32.44 31.14
C GLN A 489 3.06 -31.98 31.88
N SER A 490 4.00 -32.90 32.12
CA SER A 490 5.27 -32.55 32.75
C SER A 490 6.10 -31.60 31.87
N LEU A 491 6.11 -31.79 30.56
CA LEU A 491 6.84 -30.91 29.64
C LEU A 491 6.14 -29.54 29.51
N LEU A 492 4.82 -29.52 29.33
CA LEU A 492 4.03 -28.29 29.23
C LEU A 492 4.19 -27.43 30.49
N SER A 493 4.06 -28.01 31.69
CA SER A 493 4.26 -27.25 32.94
C SER A 493 5.66 -26.64 33.08
N ILE A 494 6.70 -27.31 32.56
CA ILE A 494 8.06 -26.76 32.52
C ILE A 494 8.14 -25.61 31.51
N ILE A 495 7.56 -25.80 30.32
CA ILE A 495 7.57 -24.82 29.24
C ILE A 495 6.83 -23.55 29.68
N GLU A 496 5.65 -23.67 30.29
CA GLU A 496 4.79 -22.58 30.77
C GLU A 496 5.33 -21.88 32.03
N SER A 497 6.34 -22.44 32.70
CA SER A 497 6.93 -21.78 33.87
C SER A 497 7.73 -20.50 33.54
N ILE A 498 7.86 -20.17 32.24
CA ILE A 498 8.35 -18.89 31.68
C ILE A 498 7.14 -18.19 31.07
#